data_AF-A0A968MGV9-F1
#
_entry.id   AF-A0A968MGV9-F1
#
_cell.length_a   1.000
_cell.length_b   1.000
_cell.length_c   1.000
_cell.angle_alpha   90.00
_cell.angle_beta   90.00
_cell.angle_gamma   90.00
#
_symmetry.space_group_name_H-M   'P 1'
#
loop_
_entity.id
_entity.type
_entity.pdbx_description
1 polymer ?
#
loop_
_entity_poly.entity_id
_entity_poly.type
_entity_poly.pdbx_seq_one_letter_code
_entity_poly.pdbx_strand_id
1 'polypeptide(L)'
;MGNGKPDSIAKVLDYIKQNNVITGIGAHRIETIKACVDAGFEPDFWMKTLHHHNYWSAHHPSWHDNMFCDNPAETIAYMNTLPQPFIAFKVMAAGAILPADGFRYAFENGADFVCAGMYDFQMVEDVNIACDILHSEIKRDRPWCA
;
A
#
# COMPACT_ATOMS: atom_id res chain seq x y z
N MET A 1 0.40 0.72 17.57
CA MET A 1 0.76 -0.69 17.84
C MET A 1 -0.03 -1.17 19.07
N GLY A 2 -0.97 -2.11 18.90
CA GLY A 2 -1.77 -2.63 20.02
C GLY A 2 -0.89 -3.38 21.02
N ASN A 3 -0.95 -3.00 22.30
CA ASN A 3 -0.21 -3.54 23.46
C ASN A 3 1.29 -3.22 23.57
N GLY A 4 1.89 -2.40 22.69
CA GLY A 4 3.23 -1.82 22.92
C GLY A 4 4.37 -2.83 23.14
N LYS A 5 4.36 -3.97 22.43
CA LYS A 5 5.42 -5.01 22.52
C LYS A 5 6.29 -5.08 21.25
N PRO A 6 7.06 -4.02 20.92
CA PRO A 6 7.91 -4.01 19.72
C PRO A 6 8.92 -5.18 19.74
N ASP A 7 9.45 -5.55 20.91
CA ASP A 7 10.38 -6.67 21.06
C ASP A 7 9.83 -8.02 20.56
N SER A 8 8.51 -8.21 20.63
CA SER A 8 7.89 -9.44 20.12
C SER A 8 7.88 -9.47 18.59
N ILE A 9 7.65 -8.30 17.96
CA ILE A 9 7.72 -8.16 16.50
C ILE A 9 9.16 -8.36 16.05
N ALA A 10 10.14 -7.74 16.73
CA ALA A 10 11.56 -7.90 16.44
C ALA A 10 11.98 -9.37 16.42
N LYS A 11 11.61 -10.14 17.46
CA LYS A 11 11.89 -11.58 17.52
C LYS A 11 11.31 -12.37 16.36
N VAL A 12 10.12 -12.01 15.90
CA VAL A 12 9.48 -12.66 14.75
C VAL A 12 10.22 -12.32 13.47
N LEU A 13 10.55 -11.04 13.24
CA LEU A 13 11.32 -10.61 12.07
C LEU A 13 12.69 -11.30 12.01
N ASP A 14 13.41 -11.33 13.13
CA ASP A 14 14.71 -12.00 13.24
C ASP A 14 14.61 -13.50 12.96
N TYR A 15 13.58 -14.16 13.51
CA TYR A 15 13.37 -15.59 13.28
C TYR A 15 13.09 -15.87 11.80
N ILE A 16 12.25 -15.08 11.14
CA ILE A 16 11.95 -15.29 9.71
C ILE A 16 13.21 -15.05 8.86
N LYS A 17 13.98 -13.99 9.17
CA LYS A 17 15.25 -13.67 8.50
C LYS A 17 16.29 -14.79 8.66
N GLN A 18 16.43 -15.37 9.85
CA GLN A 18 17.34 -16.51 10.12
C GLN A 18 16.99 -17.76 9.30
N ASN A 19 15.73 -17.87 8.85
CA ASN A 19 15.25 -18.98 8.02
C ASN A 19 15.24 -18.66 6.51
N ASN A 20 15.82 -17.52 6.09
CA ASN A 20 15.89 -17.08 4.69
C ASN A 20 14.51 -16.98 4.01
N VAL A 21 13.50 -16.51 4.75
CA VAL A 21 12.15 -16.27 4.22
C VAL A 21 11.88 -14.76 4.17
N ILE A 22 11.18 -14.31 3.14
CA ILE A 22 10.83 -12.89 2.93
C ILE A 22 9.77 -12.47 3.95
N THR A 23 9.93 -11.27 4.53
CA THR A 23 8.99 -10.68 5.48
C THR A 23 8.64 -9.25 5.12
N GLY A 24 7.34 -8.94 5.14
CA GLY A 24 6.83 -7.58 5.00
C GLY A 24 6.05 -7.12 6.22
N ILE A 25 5.92 -5.80 6.37
CA ILE A 25 5.05 -5.18 7.38
C ILE A 25 3.88 -4.46 6.69
N GLY A 26 2.66 -4.84 7.07
CA GLY A 26 1.42 -4.25 6.55
C GLY A 26 0.79 -3.25 7.51
N ALA A 27 0.33 -2.11 7.00
CA ALA A 27 -0.36 -1.09 7.79
C ALA A 27 -1.42 -0.32 6.99
N HIS A 28 -2.49 0.10 7.67
CA HIS A 28 -3.43 1.10 7.12
C HIS A 28 -2.98 2.53 7.43
N ARG A 29 -2.46 2.74 8.64
CA ARG A 29 -1.99 4.02 9.17
C ARG A 29 -0.51 4.22 8.85
N ILE A 30 -0.13 5.39 8.31
CA ILE A 30 1.28 5.69 7.99
C ILE A 30 2.14 5.77 9.26
N GLU A 31 1.54 6.19 10.37
CA GLU A 31 2.15 6.28 11.69
C GLU A 31 2.65 4.92 12.18
N THR A 32 2.03 3.82 11.72
CA THR A 32 2.50 2.47 12.06
C THR A 32 3.81 2.15 11.35
N ILE A 33 3.94 2.52 10.07
CA ILE A 33 5.20 2.33 9.32
C ILE A 33 6.28 3.22 9.93
N LYS A 34 5.97 4.49 10.20
CA LYS A 34 6.89 5.42 10.90
C LYS A 34 7.40 4.83 12.21
N ALA A 35 6.50 4.33 13.06
CA ALA A 35 6.88 3.71 14.32
C ALA A 35 7.72 2.42 14.15
N CYS A 36 7.49 1.64 13.09
CA CYS A 36 8.34 0.49 12.77
C CYS A 36 9.74 0.92 12.35
N VAL A 37 9.85 1.96 11.51
CA VAL A 37 11.14 2.53 11.09
C VAL A 37 11.89 3.12 12.28
N ASP A 38 11.22 3.88 13.14
CA ASP A 38 11.80 4.44 14.37
C ASP A 38 12.26 3.36 15.35
N ALA A 39 11.59 2.19 15.35
CA ALA A 39 11.99 1.00 16.11
C ALA A 39 13.14 0.21 15.46
N GLY A 40 13.64 0.62 14.29
CA GLY A 40 14.73 -0.04 13.57
C GLY A 40 14.33 -1.29 12.81
N PHE A 41 13.04 -1.48 12.49
CA PHE A 41 12.59 -2.62 11.70
C PHE A 41 12.91 -2.42 10.21
N GLU A 42 13.58 -3.42 9.64
CA GLU A 42 13.97 -3.47 8.22
C GLU A 42 13.30 -4.68 7.55
N PRO A 43 12.00 -4.61 7.19
CA PRO A 43 11.36 -5.66 6.40
C PRO A 43 11.89 -5.66 4.97
N ASP A 44 11.65 -6.73 4.22
CA ASP A 44 11.97 -6.83 2.79
C ASP A 44 11.02 -5.97 1.94
N PHE A 45 9.79 -5.73 2.42
CA PHE A 45 8.82 -4.87 1.75
C PHE A 45 7.81 -4.25 2.74
N TRP A 46 7.17 -3.17 2.33
CA TRP A 46 6.04 -2.56 3.03
C TRP A 46 4.74 -2.87 2.31
N MET A 47 3.66 -3.08 3.06
CA MET A 47 2.31 -3.19 2.50
C MET A 47 1.43 -2.06 3.06
N LYS A 48 0.97 -1.14 2.20
CA LYS A 48 0.31 0.10 2.64
C LYS A 48 -0.95 0.41 1.86
N THR A 49 -2.00 0.87 2.53
CA THR A 49 -3.18 1.39 1.86
C THR A 49 -2.86 2.67 1.09
N LEU A 50 -3.25 2.76 -0.19
CA LEU A 50 -2.96 3.93 -1.02
C LEU A 50 -4.08 4.16 -2.03
N HIS A 51 -4.87 5.20 -1.81
CA HIS A 51 -5.90 5.70 -2.72
C HIS A 51 -6.19 7.17 -2.42
N HIS A 52 -6.66 7.92 -3.42
CA HIS A 52 -7.15 9.29 -3.24
C HIS A 52 -8.54 9.31 -2.59
N HIS A 53 -9.04 10.50 -2.22
CA HIS A 53 -10.38 10.67 -1.65
C HIS A 53 -11.44 11.13 -2.65
N ASN A 54 -11.12 11.23 -3.95
CA ASN A 54 -12.06 11.60 -5.00
C ASN A 54 -13.11 10.51 -5.32
N TYR A 55 -13.96 10.19 -4.34
CA TYR A 55 -15.12 9.31 -4.48
C TYR A 55 -16.19 9.69 -3.46
N TRP A 56 -17.46 9.41 -3.79
CA TRP A 56 -18.63 9.87 -3.04
C TRP A 56 -18.56 9.63 -1.52
N SER A 57 -18.23 8.41 -1.10
CA SER A 57 -18.33 8.02 0.32
C SER A 57 -17.21 8.58 1.19
N ALA A 58 -16.09 9.04 0.62
CA ALA A 58 -15.05 9.76 1.37
C ALA A 58 -15.50 11.15 1.83
N HIS A 59 -16.49 11.73 1.16
CA HIS A 59 -17.02 13.07 1.47
C HIS A 59 -18.38 13.03 2.18
N HIS A 60 -18.86 11.83 2.53
CA HIS A 60 -20.16 11.68 3.14
C HIS A 60 -20.15 12.19 4.60
N PRO A 61 -21.19 12.89 5.07
CA PRO A 61 -21.24 13.41 6.44
C PRO A 61 -21.16 12.32 7.52
N SER A 62 -21.67 11.12 7.22
CA SER A 62 -21.51 9.92 8.04
C SER A 62 -20.42 9.03 7.48
N TRP A 63 -19.66 8.40 8.38
CA TRP A 63 -18.65 7.41 8.04
C TRP A 63 -19.24 6.18 7.34
N HIS A 64 -18.63 5.77 6.22
CA HIS A 64 -19.01 4.59 5.43
C HIS A 64 -17.79 3.70 5.13
N ASP A 65 -17.08 3.28 6.19
CA ASP A 65 -16.06 2.21 6.25
C ASP A 65 -15.28 1.82 4.96
N ASN A 66 -14.82 2.80 4.19
CA ASN A 66 -14.04 2.53 2.98
C ASN A 66 -12.93 3.54 2.69
N MET A 67 -12.68 4.49 3.61
CA MET A 67 -11.50 5.36 3.58
C MET A 67 -10.38 4.72 4.39
N PHE A 68 -9.63 3.82 3.75
CA PHE A 68 -8.54 3.08 4.40
C PHE A 68 -7.19 3.81 4.36
N CYS A 69 -7.07 4.89 3.57
CA CYS A 69 -5.89 5.73 3.49
C CYS A 69 -6.23 7.15 3.95
N ASP A 70 -6.03 7.43 5.24
CA ASP A 70 -6.47 8.70 5.85
C ASP A 70 -5.73 9.94 5.34
N ASN A 71 -4.43 9.83 5.08
CA ASN A 71 -3.63 10.94 4.55
C ASN A 71 -2.75 10.43 3.39
N PRO A 72 -3.28 10.39 2.16
CA PRO A 72 -2.53 9.89 1.02
C PRO A 72 -1.32 10.76 0.72
N ALA A 73 -1.43 12.10 0.81
CA ALA A 73 -0.32 13.00 0.54
C ALA A 73 0.88 12.76 1.47
N GLU A 74 0.64 12.64 2.77
CA GLU A 74 1.70 12.30 3.74
C GLU A 74 2.24 10.89 3.54
N THR A 75 1.36 9.93 3.22
CA THR A 75 1.75 8.55 2.93
C THR A 75 2.74 8.52 1.76
N ILE A 76 2.43 9.21 0.66
CA ILE A 76 3.26 9.27 -0.54
C ILE A 76 4.60 9.96 -0.24
N ALA A 77 4.55 11.09 0.46
CA ALA A 77 5.77 11.81 0.85
C ALA A 77 6.70 10.94 1.71
N TYR A 78 6.16 10.13 2.63
CA TYR A 78 6.96 9.23 3.46
C TYR A 78 7.44 7.98 2.71
N MET A 79 6.62 7.43 1.81
CA MET A 79 7.04 6.32 0.93
C MET A 79 8.29 6.70 0.10
N ASN A 80 8.40 7.96 -0.32
CA ASN A 80 9.55 8.46 -1.09
C ASN A 80 10.87 8.45 -0.29
N THR A 81 10.82 8.38 1.04
CA THR A 81 12.02 8.37 1.88
C THR A 81 12.55 6.97 2.17
N LEU A 82 11.78 5.92 1.85
CA LEU A 82 12.08 4.54 2.22
C LEU A 82 12.58 3.73 1.02
N PRO A 83 13.69 2.98 1.15
CA PRO A 83 14.28 2.25 0.04
C PRO A 83 13.55 0.94 -0.29
N GLN A 84 12.81 0.36 0.66
CA GLN A 84 12.13 -0.92 0.45
C GLN A 84 10.94 -0.78 -0.51
N PRO A 85 10.64 -1.82 -1.30
CA PRO A 85 9.49 -1.81 -2.19
C PRO A 85 8.16 -1.74 -1.42
N PHE A 86 7.15 -1.14 -2.06
CA PHE A 86 5.79 -1.01 -1.54
C PHE A 86 4.79 -1.85 -2.33
N ILE A 87 3.99 -2.63 -1.59
CA ILE A 87 2.76 -3.26 -2.07
C ILE A 87 1.57 -2.40 -1.64
N ALA A 88 0.95 -1.69 -2.58
CA ALA A 88 -0.26 -0.92 -2.32
C ALA A 88 -1.48 -1.83 -2.26
N PHE A 89 -2.35 -1.67 -1.25
CA PHE A 89 -3.60 -2.44 -1.14
C PHE A 89 -4.79 -1.53 -0.83
N LYS A 90 -6.01 -2.05 -1.01
CA LYS A 90 -7.27 -1.26 -0.95
C LYS A 90 -7.25 -0.05 -1.89
N VAL A 91 -6.58 -0.16 -3.03
CA VAL A 91 -6.42 0.92 -4.01
C VAL A 91 -7.74 1.35 -4.65
N MET A 92 -8.74 0.47 -4.64
CA MET A 92 -10.09 0.72 -5.18
C MET A 92 -11.12 1.19 -4.12
N ALA A 93 -10.70 1.48 -2.88
CA ALA A 93 -11.58 1.90 -1.78
C ALA A 93 -12.87 1.04 -1.64
N ALA A 94 -12.69 -0.28 -1.66
CA ALA A 94 -13.78 -1.28 -1.65
C ALA A 94 -14.79 -1.12 -2.81
N GLY A 95 -14.31 -0.77 -4.00
CA GLY A 95 -15.12 -0.63 -5.22
C GLY A 95 -15.68 0.77 -5.45
N ALA A 96 -15.37 1.73 -4.57
CA ALA A 96 -15.75 3.14 -4.78
C ALA A 96 -14.88 3.86 -5.81
N ILE A 97 -13.70 3.31 -6.13
CA ILE A 97 -12.80 3.78 -7.18
C ILE A 97 -12.68 2.67 -8.22
N LEU A 98 -12.77 3.04 -9.50
CA LEU A 98 -12.62 2.09 -10.61
C LEU A 98 -11.17 1.58 -10.72
N PRO A 99 -10.95 0.34 -11.19
CA PRO A 99 -9.61 -0.26 -11.30
C PRO A 99 -8.60 0.63 -12.05
N ALA A 100 -8.99 1.20 -13.19
CA ALA A 100 -8.10 2.04 -14.01
C ALA A 100 -7.58 3.27 -13.27
N ASP A 101 -8.41 3.88 -12.44
CA ASP A 101 -8.06 5.05 -11.63
C ASP A 101 -7.20 4.62 -10.42
N GLY A 102 -7.68 3.66 -9.64
CA GLY A 102 -7.00 3.19 -8.43
C GLY A 102 -5.62 2.59 -8.70
N PHE A 103 -5.47 1.80 -9.76
CA PHE A 103 -4.18 1.18 -10.13
C PHE A 103 -3.19 2.24 -10.61
N ARG A 104 -3.60 3.13 -11.51
CA ARG A 104 -2.73 4.22 -12.00
C ARG A 104 -2.28 5.10 -10.85
N TYR A 105 -3.22 5.52 -9.99
CA TYR A 105 -2.91 6.31 -8.81
C TYR A 105 -1.86 5.63 -7.93
N ALA A 106 -2.00 4.33 -7.66
CA ALA A 106 -1.03 3.61 -6.84
C ALA A 106 0.37 3.56 -7.48
N PHE A 107 0.47 3.23 -8.78
CA PHE A 107 1.77 3.12 -9.47
C PHE A 107 2.47 4.47 -9.65
N GLU A 108 1.74 5.52 -10.01
CA GLU A 108 2.30 6.87 -10.18
C GLU A 108 2.79 7.45 -8.84
N ASN A 109 2.15 7.07 -7.73
CA ASN A 109 2.49 7.55 -6.39
C ASN A 109 3.40 6.60 -5.59
N GLY A 110 4.19 5.78 -6.30
CA GLY A 110 5.36 5.10 -5.74
C GLY A 110 5.14 3.67 -5.26
N ALA A 111 3.98 3.05 -5.52
CA ALA A 111 3.82 1.62 -5.32
C ALA A 111 4.63 0.82 -6.35
N ASP A 112 5.26 -0.27 -5.92
CA ASP A 112 5.95 -1.22 -6.79
C ASP A 112 5.02 -2.35 -7.23
N PHE A 113 4.07 -2.71 -6.35
CA PHE A 113 3.04 -3.69 -6.62
C PHE A 113 1.66 -3.19 -6.17
N VAL A 114 0.61 -3.74 -6.79
CA VAL A 114 -0.78 -3.57 -6.35
C VAL A 114 -1.33 -4.92 -5.90
N CYS A 115 -1.81 -4.98 -4.66
CA CYS A 115 -2.62 -6.08 -4.14
C CYS A 115 -4.11 -5.70 -4.27
N ALA A 116 -4.72 -6.16 -5.36
CA ALA A 116 -6.12 -5.92 -5.69
C ALA A 116 -6.99 -7.11 -5.29
N GLY A 117 -8.10 -6.83 -4.60
CA GLY A 117 -9.17 -7.80 -4.37
C GLY A 117 -10.29 -7.57 -5.38
N MET A 118 -10.70 -8.64 -6.08
CA MET A 118 -11.67 -8.62 -7.17
C MET A 118 -12.42 -9.94 -7.21
N TYR A 119 -13.61 -9.95 -7.81
CA TYR A 119 -14.32 -11.19 -8.13
C TYR A 119 -13.68 -11.90 -9.35
N ASP A 120 -13.95 -13.18 -9.51
CA ASP A 120 -13.45 -14.00 -10.63
C ASP A 120 -13.85 -13.44 -12.00
N PHE A 121 -15.07 -12.92 -12.14
CA PHE A 121 -15.56 -12.30 -13.36
C PHE A 121 -14.91 -10.93 -13.67
N GLN A 122 -14.26 -10.30 -12.71
CA GLN A 122 -13.51 -9.04 -12.90
C GLN A 122 -12.05 -9.28 -13.29
N MET A 123 -11.52 -10.48 -13.02
CA MET A 123 -10.10 -10.79 -13.13
C MET A 123 -9.49 -10.45 -14.50
N VAL A 124 -10.16 -10.83 -15.59
CA VAL A 124 -9.62 -10.61 -16.94
C VAL A 124 -9.53 -9.11 -17.24
N GLU A 125 -10.58 -8.36 -16.91
CA GLU A 125 -10.63 -6.92 -17.17
C GLU A 125 -9.60 -6.16 -16.31
N ASP A 126 -9.59 -6.42 -14.99
CA ASP A 126 -8.68 -5.76 -14.05
C ASP A 126 -7.20 -6.04 -14.39
N VAL A 127 -6.86 -7.27 -14.79
CA VAL A 127 -5.50 -7.62 -15.20
C VAL A 127 -5.11 -6.91 -16.49
N ASN A 128 -6.00 -6.86 -17.50
CA ASN A 128 -5.74 -6.13 -18.74
C ASN A 128 -5.52 -4.63 -18.47
N ILE A 129 -6.35 -4.02 -17.60
CA ILE A 129 -6.19 -2.62 -17.17
C ILE A 129 -4.81 -2.40 -16.54
N ALA A 130 -4.38 -3.29 -15.63
CA ALA A 130 -3.07 -3.19 -15.02
C ALA A 130 -1.94 -3.30 -16.06
N CYS A 131 -2.03 -4.24 -17.00
CA CYS A 131 -1.08 -4.38 -18.10
C CYS A 131 -1.04 -3.13 -18.99
N ASP A 132 -2.17 -2.57 -19.36
CA ASP A 132 -2.24 -1.37 -20.20
C ASP A 132 -1.60 -0.16 -19.49
N ILE A 133 -1.84 0.00 -18.19
CA ILE A 133 -1.20 1.04 -17.38
C ILE A 133 0.32 0.84 -17.35
N LEU A 134 0.80 -0.38 -17.10
CA LEU A 134 2.24 -0.68 -17.02
C LEU A 134 2.96 -0.56 -18.36
N HIS A 135 2.27 -0.71 -19.50
CA HIS A 135 2.82 -0.47 -20.83
C HIS A 135 2.75 1.00 -21.27
N SER A 136 2.03 1.84 -20.53
CA SER A 136 1.92 3.27 -20.80
C SER A 136 3.01 4.08 -20.07
N GLU A 137 3.07 5.39 -20.35
CA GLU A 137 3.88 6.29 -19.53
C GLU A 137 3.29 6.39 -18.11
N ILE A 138 4.12 6.10 -17.11
CA ILE A 138 3.82 6.28 -15.69
C ILE A 138 4.70 7.41 -15.18
N LYS A 139 4.07 8.51 -14.75
CA LYS A 139 4.77 9.64 -14.15
C LYS A 139 4.90 9.39 -12.65
N ARG A 140 6.09 8.97 -12.21
CA ARG A 140 6.38 8.69 -10.80
C ARG A 140 7.68 9.36 -10.36
N ASP A 141 7.64 10.00 -9.19
CA ASP A 141 8.81 10.62 -8.57
C ASP A 141 9.71 9.57 -7.89
N ARG A 142 9.09 8.59 -7.23
CA ARG A 142 9.78 7.47 -6.58
C ARG A 142 10.28 6.49 -7.65
N PRO A 143 11.52 6.01 -7.64
CA PRO A 143 11.94 4.92 -8.54
C PRO A 143 11.20 3.61 -8.22
N TRP A 144 11.26 2.65 -9.13
CA TRP A 144 10.90 1.26 -8.83
C TRP A 144 11.98 0.65 -7.91
N CYS A 145 11.57 -0.03 -6.85
CA CYS A 145 12.46 -0.62 -5.83
C CYS A 145 12.32 -2.13 -5.66
N ALA A 146 11.52 -2.78 -6.51
CA ALA A 146 11.36 -4.23 -6.57
C ALA A 146 12.30 -4.88 -7.59
#